data_AF-A0A8C1QSB3-F1
#
_entry.id   AF-A0A8C1QSB3-F1
#
_cell.length_a   1.000
_cell.length_b   1.000
_cell.length_c   1.000
_cell.angle_alpha   90.00
_cell.angle_beta   90.00
_cell.angle_gamma   90.00
#
_symmetry.space_group_name_H-M   'P 1'
#
loop_
_entity.id
_entity.type
_entity.pdbx_description
1 polymer ?
#
loop_
_entity_poly.entity_id
_entity_poly.type
_entity_poly.pdbx_seq_one_letter_code
_entity_poly.pdbx_strand_id
1 'polypeptide(L)'
;MAQQLHERIQSSSMDMKLDALKDLANSSRDITFAQEFINLDGISLLTQMVESGTDFGDLLSFTLTAFVELMDHGIVSWDTFSVAFIKKIASYVCKAAMDTAVLQRSLAILESMVLNSQDLYQKVAQEITIGQLIPHLQGTDQDIQTYTIAVINALFLKAPEEKRQVHAMFSICLKFSFSLVCQNVIRSNKPINDEMAHQLYVLQVLTFNLLEDRMMTKMDPQDQAQRDIIFELRRIAFDVECDSNNSGSIENWSNHVNPAVDFTQIPPGMLALDNMLYFARHHQDAYIRIVLENSSREDKHECPFGRSSIELTKMLCEILKVGELPSENCHDFHPMFFTHDRSFEEFFCICIQLLNKTWKEMRATSEDFNKVMQVVKEQITRALTIKPNSLDQFKSRLQNLSYTEILKLRQSERMNQEDFQSRPILELREKIQPEIMELIKQQRLNRLCEGTCFRKISSRRRQDKFWYCRLSPNHKVLHYGDLEESPQGEVPHDSLQDKLPVADIKAVVTGKDCPHMKEKGALKQNKELLELAFSVLYESDEYLNFIYCVWTDGLNALLGKEMTSEFTRSDMDTLLNMEMKLRLLDLENIQIPEVPPPIPKEPSNYDFVYDCN
;
A
#
# COMPACT_ATOMS: atom_id res chain seq x y z
N MET A 1 29.30 33.07 3.08
CA MET A 1 28.55 32.76 1.84
C MET A 1 27.09 33.21 1.95
N ALA A 2 26.32 32.79 2.97
CA ALA A 2 24.92 33.18 3.17
C ALA A 2 24.69 34.70 3.14
N GLN A 3 25.51 35.49 3.85
CA GLN A 3 25.42 36.95 3.86
C GLN A 3 25.65 37.59 2.48
N GLN A 4 26.59 37.07 1.69
CA GLN A 4 26.85 37.55 0.33
C GLN A 4 25.68 37.25 -0.61
N LEU A 5 25.06 36.07 -0.49
CA LEU A 5 23.87 35.72 -1.28
C LEU A 5 22.68 36.57 -0.86
N HIS A 6 22.47 36.78 0.45
CA HIS A 6 21.42 37.65 0.98
C HIS A 6 21.52 39.08 0.43
N GLU A 7 22.72 39.68 0.41
CA GLU A 7 22.95 41.01 -0.17
C GLU A 7 22.77 41.02 -1.71
N ARG A 8 23.25 40.00 -2.42
CA ARG A 8 23.14 39.92 -3.89
C ARG A 8 21.70 39.77 -4.37
N ILE A 9 20.85 39.04 -3.64
CA ILE A 9 19.43 38.87 -3.94
C ILE A 9 18.66 40.20 -3.79
N GLN A 10 19.12 41.07 -2.88
CA GLN A 10 18.57 42.41 -2.69
C GLN A 10 19.11 43.45 -3.68
N SER A 11 20.09 43.10 -4.51
CA SER A 11 20.68 44.02 -5.49
C SER A 11 19.65 44.50 -6.51
N SER A 12 19.86 45.65 -7.15
CA SER A 12 18.95 46.15 -8.21
C SER A 12 19.15 45.47 -9.56
N SER A 13 20.21 44.67 -9.73
CA SER A 13 20.55 44.01 -11.00
C SER A 13 19.87 42.65 -11.12
N MET A 14 19.05 42.47 -12.16
CA MET A 14 18.30 41.23 -12.39
C MET A 14 19.21 40.03 -12.67
N ASP A 15 20.30 40.21 -13.41
CA ASP A 15 21.24 39.12 -13.69
C ASP A 15 21.95 38.66 -12.42
N MET A 16 22.36 39.61 -11.57
CA MET A 16 22.99 39.28 -10.28
C MET A 16 22.03 38.59 -9.32
N LYS A 17 20.74 38.97 -9.34
CA LYS A 17 19.70 38.26 -8.57
C LYS A 17 19.52 36.84 -9.07
N LEU A 18 19.47 36.64 -10.39
CA LEU A 18 19.25 35.32 -10.99
C LEU A 18 20.37 34.35 -10.64
N ASP A 19 21.63 34.77 -10.82
CA ASP A 19 22.79 33.95 -10.46
C ASP A 19 22.81 33.65 -8.95
N ALA A 20 22.53 34.67 -8.11
CA ALA A 20 22.49 34.48 -6.67
C ALA A 20 21.37 33.54 -6.21
N LEU A 21 20.19 33.57 -6.85
CA LEU A 21 19.08 32.67 -6.52
C LEU A 21 19.35 31.25 -6.99
N LYS A 22 20.04 31.07 -8.12
CA LYS A 22 20.50 29.76 -8.58
C LYS A 22 21.49 29.15 -7.60
N ASP A 23 22.48 29.94 -7.16
CA ASP A 23 23.44 29.53 -6.13
C ASP A 23 22.75 29.26 -4.80
N LEU A 24 21.75 30.07 -4.43
CA LEU A 24 20.95 29.88 -3.23
C LEU A 24 20.18 28.56 -3.29
N ALA A 25 19.50 28.25 -4.40
CA ALA A 25 18.74 27.01 -4.56
C ALA A 25 19.62 25.77 -4.35
N ASN A 26 20.85 25.78 -4.88
CA ASN A 26 21.81 24.70 -4.67
C ASN A 26 22.32 24.65 -3.23
N SER A 27 22.69 25.80 -2.66
CA SER A 27 23.26 25.90 -1.31
C SER A 27 22.24 25.61 -0.21
N SER A 28 20.95 25.85 -0.48
CA SER A 28 19.85 25.60 0.45
C SER A 28 19.66 24.13 0.77
N ARG A 29 20.28 23.21 0.02
CA ARG A 29 20.28 21.77 0.32
C ARG A 29 21.11 21.40 1.56
N ASP A 30 22.05 22.27 1.95
CA ASP A 30 22.91 22.13 3.13
C ASP A 30 22.23 22.77 4.35
N ILE A 31 22.11 21.99 5.43
CA ILE A 31 21.45 22.41 6.67
C ILE A 31 22.21 23.52 7.39
N THR A 32 23.55 23.52 7.32
CA THR A 32 24.37 24.54 7.98
C THR A 32 24.21 25.89 7.29
N PHE A 33 24.23 25.88 5.97
CA PHE A 33 23.93 27.05 5.16
C PHE A 33 22.48 27.53 5.40
N ALA A 34 21.51 26.61 5.39
CA ALA A 34 20.10 26.93 5.60
C ALA A 34 19.89 27.63 6.94
N GLN A 35 20.49 27.13 8.03
CA GLN A 35 20.42 27.74 9.35
C GLN A 35 20.96 29.17 9.35
N GLU A 36 22.14 29.39 8.76
CA GLU A 36 22.74 30.72 8.66
C GLU A 36 21.91 31.68 7.81
N PHE A 37 21.33 31.22 6.70
CA PHE A 37 20.47 32.04 5.85
C PHE A 37 19.13 32.36 6.50
N ILE A 38 18.56 31.42 7.27
CA ILE A 38 17.35 31.62 8.07
C ILE A 38 17.59 32.64 9.18
N ASN A 39 18.76 32.58 9.85
CA ASN A 39 19.15 33.56 10.87
C ASN A 39 19.28 34.99 10.32
N LEU A 40 19.44 35.14 9.00
CA LEU A 40 19.47 36.42 8.29
C LEU A 40 18.08 36.87 7.79
N ASP A 41 16.99 36.28 8.28
CA ASP A 41 15.61 36.51 7.82
C ASP A 41 15.42 36.21 6.31
N GLY A 42 16.22 35.28 5.77
CA GLY A 42 16.20 34.92 4.35
C GLY A 42 14.85 34.36 3.88
N ILE A 43 14.09 33.69 4.76
CA ILE A 43 12.72 33.23 4.44
C ILE A 43 11.78 34.41 4.20
N SER A 44 11.83 35.43 5.06
CA SER A 44 11.02 36.64 4.89
C SER A 44 11.35 37.34 3.58
N LEU A 45 12.64 37.42 3.22
CA LEU A 45 13.07 37.95 1.92
C LEU A 45 12.44 37.18 0.74
N LEU A 46 12.51 35.85 0.75
CA LEU A 46 11.93 35.01 -0.32
C LEU A 46 10.39 35.16 -0.38
N THR A 47 9.70 35.21 0.77
CA THR A 47 8.24 35.41 0.79
C THR A 47 7.86 36.78 0.24
N GLN A 48 8.59 37.84 0.57
CA GLN A 48 8.36 39.18 0.04
C GLN A 48 8.61 39.24 -1.46
N MET A 49 9.62 38.53 -1.98
CA MET A 49 9.87 38.41 -3.42
C MET A 49 8.69 37.74 -4.15
N VAL A 50 8.14 36.67 -3.57
CA VAL A 50 6.96 36.00 -4.13
C VAL A 50 5.72 36.92 -4.08
N GLU A 51 5.47 37.60 -2.97
CA GLU A 51 4.32 38.50 -2.79
C GLU A 51 4.38 39.74 -3.71
N SER A 52 5.56 40.38 -3.83
CA SER A 52 5.77 41.62 -4.59
C SER A 52 5.74 41.44 -6.12
N GLY A 53 5.96 40.21 -6.61
CA GLY A 53 5.33 39.69 -7.82
C GLY A 53 5.55 40.46 -9.13
N THR A 54 6.81 40.67 -9.54
CA THR A 54 7.13 41.18 -10.89
C THR A 54 7.89 40.22 -11.81
N ASP A 55 8.41 39.10 -11.31
CA ASP A 55 9.39 38.31 -12.08
C ASP A 55 8.82 36.93 -12.48
N PHE A 56 8.61 36.73 -13.78
CA PHE A 56 8.12 35.49 -14.38
C PHE A 56 9.29 34.68 -14.97
N GLY A 57 9.25 33.35 -14.84
CA GLY A 57 10.26 32.43 -15.40
C GLY A 57 11.25 31.90 -14.37
N ASP A 58 12.51 31.74 -14.76
CA ASP A 58 13.57 31.07 -14.00
C ASP A 58 13.82 31.67 -12.60
N LEU A 59 13.69 33.00 -12.46
CA LEU A 59 13.88 33.68 -11.18
C LEU A 59 12.93 33.16 -10.10
N LEU A 60 11.64 33.02 -10.45
CA LEU A 60 10.62 32.52 -9.54
C LEU A 60 10.83 31.03 -9.27
N SER A 61 11.24 30.25 -10.29
CA SER A 61 11.55 28.82 -10.13
C SER A 61 12.69 28.60 -9.11
N PHE A 62 13.80 29.35 -9.22
CA PHE A 62 14.90 29.27 -8.26
C PHE A 62 14.50 29.78 -6.87
N THR A 63 13.70 30.85 -6.80
CA THR A 63 13.17 31.38 -5.52
C THR A 63 12.33 30.32 -4.80
N LEU A 64 11.38 29.69 -5.51
CA LEU A 64 10.53 28.65 -4.94
C LEU A 64 11.32 27.38 -4.62
N THR A 65 12.32 27.03 -5.42
CA THR A 65 13.20 25.88 -5.13
C THR A 65 14.01 26.13 -3.86
N ALA A 66 14.66 27.28 -3.73
CA ALA A 66 15.36 27.65 -2.50
C ALA A 66 14.41 27.66 -1.29
N PHE A 67 13.21 28.21 -1.45
CA PHE A 67 12.19 28.23 -0.41
C PHE A 67 11.82 26.81 0.05
N VAL A 68 11.50 25.91 -0.89
CA VAL A 68 11.17 24.50 -0.58
C VAL A 68 12.32 23.85 0.18
N GLU A 69 13.54 23.90 -0.36
CA GLU A 69 14.72 23.29 0.27
C GLU A 69 14.97 23.81 1.68
N LEU A 70 14.83 25.13 1.91
CA LEU A 70 14.98 25.74 3.24
C LEU A 70 13.89 25.25 4.21
N MET A 71 12.64 25.16 3.75
CA MET A 71 11.51 24.71 4.56
C MET A 71 11.57 23.22 4.89
N ASP A 72 12.17 22.42 4.01
CA ASP A 72 12.31 20.97 4.17
C ASP A 72 13.29 20.59 5.31
N HIS A 73 14.21 21.49 5.71
CA HIS A 73 15.02 21.30 6.93
C HIS A 73 14.20 21.35 8.22
N GLY A 74 13.01 21.97 8.17
CA GLY A 74 12.10 22.04 9.30
C GLY A 74 12.53 22.91 10.47
N ILE A 75 13.50 23.79 10.24
CA ILE A 75 13.97 24.80 11.19
C ILE A 75 12.88 25.84 11.47
N VAL A 76 12.08 26.19 10.46
CA VAL A 76 11.02 27.21 10.53
C VAL A 76 9.65 26.56 10.55
N SER A 77 8.75 27.07 11.40
CA SER A 77 7.35 26.65 11.41
C SER A 77 6.60 27.17 10.18
N TRP A 78 5.73 26.35 9.61
CA TRP A 78 4.85 26.78 8.52
C TRP A 78 3.80 27.81 8.96
N ASP A 79 3.53 27.95 10.26
CA ASP A 79 2.50 28.88 10.76
C ASP A 79 2.90 30.36 10.65
N THR A 80 4.15 30.66 10.32
CA THR A 80 4.65 32.04 10.19
C THR A 80 4.25 32.72 8.89
N PHE A 81 3.67 31.99 7.93
CA PHE A 81 3.37 32.52 6.60
C PHE A 81 2.08 33.33 6.53
N SER A 82 2.17 34.44 5.81
CA SER A 82 1.05 35.35 5.60
C SER A 82 -0.03 34.70 4.71
N VAL A 83 -1.28 35.12 4.89
CA VAL A 83 -2.37 34.73 3.97
C VAL A 83 -2.12 35.26 2.55
N ALA A 84 -1.39 36.38 2.40
CA ALA A 84 -1.05 36.94 1.11
C ALA A 84 -0.08 36.02 0.32
N PHE A 85 0.90 35.44 1.01
CA PHE A 85 1.81 34.44 0.43
C PHE A 85 1.05 33.21 -0.04
N ILE A 86 0.17 32.64 0.80
CA ILE A 86 -0.65 31.46 0.46
C ILE A 86 -1.51 31.74 -0.78
N LYS A 87 -2.20 32.90 -0.80
CA LYS A 87 -2.98 33.36 -1.95
C LYS A 87 -2.15 33.45 -3.22
N LYS A 88 -0.91 33.93 -3.11
CA LYS A 88 -0.01 34.07 -4.25
C LYS A 88 0.40 32.71 -4.80
N ILE A 89 0.80 31.76 -3.94
CA ILE A 89 1.14 30.40 -4.35
C ILE A 89 -0.07 29.68 -4.97
N ALA A 90 -1.25 29.80 -4.36
CA ALA A 90 -2.49 29.27 -4.92
C ALA A 90 -2.80 29.88 -6.29
N SER A 91 -2.55 31.18 -6.49
CA SER A 91 -2.76 31.84 -7.78
C SER A 91 -1.87 31.28 -8.89
N TYR A 92 -0.66 30.80 -8.57
CA TYR A 92 0.23 30.15 -9.55
C TYR A 92 -0.32 28.80 -9.99
N VAL A 93 -0.94 28.03 -9.09
CA VAL A 93 -1.61 26.77 -9.44
C VAL A 93 -2.87 27.02 -10.27
N CYS A 94 -3.59 28.10 -10.00
CA CYS A 94 -4.84 28.42 -10.69
C CYS A 94 -4.65 29.11 -12.05
N LYS A 95 -3.44 29.58 -12.39
CA LYS A 95 -3.17 30.32 -13.61
C LYS A 95 -2.93 29.38 -14.79
N ALA A 96 -3.63 29.62 -15.90
CA ALA A 96 -3.42 28.89 -17.14
C ALA A 96 -2.01 29.15 -17.71
N ALA A 97 -1.36 28.10 -18.21
CA ALA A 97 -0.03 28.15 -18.84
C ALA A 97 1.09 28.71 -17.95
N MET A 98 1.21 28.19 -16.72
CA MET A 98 2.40 28.39 -15.90
C MET A 98 3.55 27.48 -16.32
N ASP A 99 4.76 27.98 -16.06
CA ASP A 99 5.98 27.19 -16.18
C ASP A 99 5.90 25.92 -15.30
N THR A 100 6.33 24.79 -15.86
CA THR A 100 6.22 23.48 -15.22
C THR A 100 6.97 23.44 -13.88
N ALA A 101 8.18 24.03 -13.80
CA ALA A 101 8.96 24.01 -12.56
C ALA A 101 8.29 24.87 -11.49
N VAL A 102 7.79 26.05 -11.84
CA VAL A 102 7.03 26.92 -10.92
C VAL A 102 5.77 26.22 -10.41
N LEU A 103 5.00 25.59 -11.32
CA LEU A 103 3.79 24.85 -10.96
C LEU A 103 4.09 23.67 -10.02
N GLN A 104 5.10 22.87 -10.35
CA GLN A 104 5.54 21.74 -9.54
C GLN A 104 5.92 22.17 -8.12
N ARG A 105 6.76 23.21 -7.98
CA ARG A 105 7.15 23.73 -6.66
C ARG A 105 5.96 24.32 -5.91
N SER A 106 5.07 25.02 -6.60
CA SER A 106 3.86 25.59 -5.98
C SER A 106 2.95 24.50 -5.41
N LEU A 107 2.71 23.42 -6.17
CA LEU A 107 1.94 22.26 -5.69
C LEU A 107 2.63 21.60 -4.48
N ALA A 108 3.96 21.44 -4.51
CA ALA A 108 4.71 20.86 -3.40
C ALA A 108 4.62 21.70 -2.11
N ILE A 109 4.71 23.02 -2.23
CA ILE A 109 4.56 23.97 -1.12
C ILE A 109 3.16 23.85 -0.52
N LEU A 110 2.11 23.84 -1.35
CA LEU A 110 0.73 23.76 -0.88
C LEU A 110 0.43 22.46 -0.16
N GLU A 111 0.90 21.34 -0.69
CA GLU A 111 0.75 20.05 -0.02
C GLU A 111 1.49 20.04 1.32
N SER A 112 2.73 20.56 1.36
CA SER A 112 3.49 20.66 2.63
C SER A 112 2.77 21.56 3.64
N MET A 113 2.22 22.70 3.22
CA MET A 113 1.40 23.57 4.10
C MET A 113 0.21 22.83 4.69
N VAL A 114 -0.52 22.07 3.86
CA VAL A 114 -1.68 21.29 4.29
C VAL A 114 -1.29 20.21 5.29
N LEU A 115 -0.22 19.46 5.03
CA LEU A 115 0.19 18.36 5.91
C LEU A 115 0.72 18.83 7.28
N ASN A 116 1.32 20.02 7.34
CA ASN A 116 1.97 20.52 8.56
C ASN A 116 1.03 21.26 9.52
N SER A 117 -0.07 21.89 9.07
CA SER A 117 -0.94 22.69 9.95
C SER A 117 -2.42 22.67 9.55
N GLN A 118 -3.31 22.52 10.54
CA GLN A 118 -4.76 22.52 10.33
C GLN A 118 -5.31 23.90 9.94
N ASP A 119 -4.71 24.97 10.45
CA ASP A 119 -5.07 26.34 10.09
C ASP A 119 -4.67 26.64 8.63
N LEU A 120 -3.48 26.20 8.22
CA LEU A 120 -3.03 26.30 6.83
C LEU A 120 -3.90 25.47 5.89
N TYR A 121 -4.32 24.27 6.29
CA TYR A 121 -5.30 23.48 5.53
C TYR A 121 -6.57 24.30 5.25
N GLN A 122 -7.16 24.94 6.27
CA GLN A 122 -8.38 25.73 6.08
C GLN A 122 -8.17 26.90 5.13
N LYS A 123 -7.02 27.56 5.20
CA LYS A 123 -6.66 28.67 4.31
C LYS A 123 -6.46 28.18 2.87
N VAL A 124 -5.71 27.10 2.66
CA VAL A 124 -5.48 26.51 1.33
C VAL A 124 -6.79 26.02 0.70
N ALA A 125 -7.65 25.36 1.47
CA ALA A 125 -8.95 24.87 1.01
C ALA A 125 -9.93 25.99 0.64
N GLN A 126 -9.73 27.23 1.11
CA GLN A 126 -10.51 28.40 0.70
C GLN A 126 -10.01 28.98 -0.63
N GLU A 127 -8.72 28.83 -0.93
CA GLU A 127 -8.09 29.43 -2.13
C GLU A 127 -8.08 28.49 -3.34
N ILE A 128 -8.10 27.18 -3.12
CA ILE A 128 -8.02 26.17 -4.18
C ILE A 128 -9.25 25.27 -4.16
N THR A 129 -9.86 25.13 -5.32
CA THR A 129 -10.93 24.16 -5.58
C THR A 129 -10.38 22.96 -6.35
N ILE A 130 -10.96 21.78 -6.16
CA ILE A 130 -10.55 20.58 -6.93
C ILE A 130 -10.75 20.81 -8.43
N GLY A 131 -11.75 21.60 -8.83
CA GLY A 131 -11.97 21.98 -10.24
C GLY A 131 -10.78 22.67 -10.89
N GLN A 132 -9.99 23.43 -10.12
CA GLN A 132 -8.76 24.08 -10.62
C GLN A 132 -7.57 23.13 -10.71
N LEU A 133 -7.61 21.98 -10.02
CA LEU A 133 -6.58 20.94 -10.07
C LEU A 133 -6.80 19.94 -11.22
N ILE A 134 -8.05 19.76 -11.68
CA ILE A 134 -8.39 18.81 -12.76
C ILE A 134 -7.58 19.04 -14.06
N PRO A 135 -7.38 20.28 -14.56
CA PRO A 135 -6.60 20.50 -15.78
C PRO A 135 -5.15 19.99 -15.67
N HIS A 136 -4.56 20.03 -14.47
CA HIS A 136 -3.20 19.54 -14.22
C HIS A 136 -3.12 18.01 -14.31
N LEU A 137 -4.20 17.31 -13.95
CA LEU A 137 -4.32 15.86 -14.15
C LEU A 137 -4.58 15.48 -15.62
N GLN A 138 -5.13 16.40 -16.42
CA GLN A 138 -5.33 16.22 -17.87
C GLN A 138 -4.06 16.42 -18.70
N GLY A 139 -3.03 17.02 -18.10
CA GLY A 139 -1.72 17.17 -18.72
C GLY A 139 -1.05 15.81 -19.01
N THR A 140 0.05 15.85 -19.76
CA THR A 140 0.86 14.67 -20.13
C THR A 140 2.11 14.51 -19.26
N ASP A 141 2.34 15.44 -18.34
CA ASP A 141 3.49 15.50 -17.45
C ASP A 141 3.20 14.70 -16.17
N GLN A 142 3.93 13.60 -15.98
CA GLN A 142 3.71 12.68 -14.86
C GLN A 142 4.10 13.32 -13.52
N ASP A 143 5.08 14.21 -13.48
CA ASP A 143 5.49 14.86 -12.25
C ASP A 143 4.39 15.80 -11.79
N ILE A 144 3.87 16.65 -12.68
CA ILE A 144 2.73 17.53 -12.38
C ILE A 144 1.51 16.74 -11.93
N GLN A 145 1.18 15.63 -12.61
CA GLN A 145 0.10 14.74 -12.19
C GLN A 145 0.36 14.19 -10.77
N THR A 146 1.58 13.76 -10.46
CA THR A 146 1.97 13.20 -9.17
C THR A 146 1.79 14.21 -8.05
N TYR A 147 2.33 15.42 -8.21
CA TYR A 147 2.18 16.50 -7.23
C TYR A 147 0.71 16.93 -7.08
N THR A 148 -0.05 16.92 -8.16
CA THR A 148 -1.49 17.25 -8.11
C THR A 148 -2.26 16.20 -7.31
N ILE A 149 -2.03 14.90 -7.53
CA ILE A 149 -2.64 13.83 -6.74
C ILE A 149 -2.19 13.92 -5.27
N ALA A 150 -0.92 14.22 -5.01
CA ALA A 150 -0.42 14.39 -3.65
C ALA A 150 -1.11 15.53 -2.90
N VAL A 151 -1.33 16.69 -3.54
CA VAL A 151 -2.14 17.79 -2.99
C VAL A 151 -3.57 17.32 -2.68
N ILE A 152 -4.20 16.57 -3.59
CA ILE A 152 -5.54 16.02 -3.38
C ILE A 152 -5.56 15.07 -2.18
N ASN A 153 -4.57 14.17 -2.08
CA ASN A 153 -4.41 13.24 -0.97
C ASN A 153 -4.22 13.99 0.36
N ALA A 154 -3.38 15.02 0.40
CA ALA A 154 -3.13 15.84 1.59
C ALA A 154 -4.38 16.60 2.05
N LEU A 155 -5.10 17.22 1.10
CA LEU A 155 -6.38 17.90 1.38
C LEU A 155 -7.41 16.92 1.93
N PHE A 156 -7.37 15.68 1.46
CA PHE A 156 -8.30 14.66 1.90
C PHE A 156 -7.95 14.13 3.30
N LEU A 157 -6.67 13.84 3.54
CA LEU A 157 -6.15 13.34 4.81
C LEU A 157 -6.37 14.31 5.99
N LYS A 158 -6.33 15.62 5.74
CA LYS A 158 -6.48 16.67 6.77
C LYS A 158 -7.90 17.24 6.89
N ALA A 159 -8.85 16.73 6.11
CA ALA A 159 -10.23 17.18 6.17
C ALA A 159 -10.87 16.83 7.54
N PRO A 160 -11.52 17.78 8.24
CA PRO A 160 -12.13 17.51 9.53
C PRO A 160 -13.37 16.62 9.40
N GLU A 161 -13.50 15.62 10.29
CA GLU A 161 -14.60 14.64 10.33
C GLU A 161 -16.00 15.28 10.47
N GLU A 162 -16.11 16.42 11.17
CA GLU A 162 -17.38 17.11 11.43
C GLU A 162 -18.02 17.72 10.17
N LYS A 163 -17.26 17.85 9.07
CA LYS A 163 -17.79 18.29 7.77
C LYS A 163 -18.20 17.10 6.90
N ARG A 164 -19.07 16.20 7.39
CA ARG A 164 -19.67 15.13 6.56
C ARG A 164 -20.42 15.63 5.31
N GLN A 165 -20.87 16.90 5.28
CA GLN A 165 -21.35 17.54 4.05
C GLN A 165 -20.23 17.83 3.02
N VAL A 166 -18.98 17.99 3.46
CA VAL A 166 -17.81 18.07 2.58
C VAL A 166 -17.45 16.69 2.02
N HIS A 167 -17.76 15.57 2.69
CA HIS A 167 -17.68 14.24 2.05
C HIS A 167 -18.58 14.14 0.81
N ALA A 168 -19.71 14.86 0.77
CA ALA A 168 -20.53 14.96 -0.44
C ALA A 168 -19.88 15.83 -1.52
N MET A 169 -19.22 16.94 -1.15
CA MET A 169 -18.47 17.78 -2.09
C MET A 169 -17.18 17.11 -2.61
N PHE A 170 -16.50 16.33 -1.76
CA PHE A 170 -15.35 15.49 -2.07
C PHE A 170 -15.78 14.28 -2.92
N SER A 171 -16.89 13.62 -2.60
CA SER A 171 -17.49 12.55 -3.42
C SER A 171 -17.91 13.06 -4.80
N ILE A 172 -18.47 14.26 -4.90
CA ILE A 172 -18.82 14.88 -6.20
C ILE A 172 -17.56 15.25 -7.00
N CYS A 173 -16.49 15.73 -6.36
CA CYS A 173 -15.23 16.03 -7.06
C CYS A 173 -14.45 14.76 -7.46
N LEU A 174 -14.41 13.73 -6.61
CA LEU A 174 -13.76 12.44 -6.90
C LEU A 174 -14.44 11.70 -8.06
N LYS A 175 -15.78 11.80 -8.21
CA LYS A 175 -16.52 11.23 -9.36
C LYS A 175 -15.98 11.71 -10.72
N PHE A 176 -15.46 12.94 -10.80
CA PHE A 176 -14.85 13.44 -12.04
C PHE A 176 -13.36 13.07 -12.14
N SER A 177 -12.67 12.91 -11.01
CA SER A 177 -11.24 12.61 -10.96
C SER A 177 -10.91 11.13 -11.23
N PHE A 178 -11.74 10.16 -10.84
CA PHE A 178 -11.41 8.73 -11.01
C PHE A 178 -11.34 8.28 -12.47
N SER A 179 -12.37 8.61 -13.27
CA SER A 179 -12.36 8.36 -14.71
C SER A 179 -11.17 9.05 -15.39
N LEU A 180 -10.83 10.25 -14.93
CA LEU A 180 -9.74 11.06 -15.47
C LEU A 180 -8.35 10.52 -15.11
N VAL A 181 -8.14 10.10 -13.85
CA VAL A 181 -6.94 9.39 -13.40
C VAL A 181 -6.82 8.05 -14.12
N CYS A 182 -7.93 7.33 -14.28
CA CYS A 182 -7.96 6.09 -15.05
C CYS A 182 -7.54 6.33 -16.50
N GLN A 183 -8.02 7.39 -17.15
CA GLN A 183 -7.74 7.69 -18.55
C GLN A 183 -6.32 8.26 -18.77
N ASN A 184 -5.90 9.21 -17.93
CA ASN A 184 -4.69 10.01 -18.16
C ASN A 184 -3.45 9.54 -17.39
N VAL A 185 -3.64 8.71 -16.35
CA VAL A 185 -2.53 8.13 -15.57
C VAL A 185 -2.47 6.62 -15.79
N ILE A 186 -3.52 5.89 -15.43
CA ILE A 186 -3.52 4.41 -15.43
C ILE A 186 -3.48 3.82 -16.85
N ARG A 187 -4.28 4.36 -17.76
CA ARG A 187 -4.33 3.95 -19.18
C ARG A 187 -3.42 4.80 -20.08
N SER A 188 -2.55 5.62 -19.49
CA SER A 188 -1.59 6.40 -20.26
C SER A 188 -0.56 5.49 -20.93
N ASN A 189 0.05 5.95 -22.02
CA ASN A 189 1.11 5.19 -22.70
C ASN A 189 2.43 5.19 -21.92
N LYS A 190 2.56 5.99 -20.85
CA LYS A 190 3.79 6.08 -20.04
C LYS A 190 3.69 5.11 -18.86
N PRO A 191 4.76 4.38 -18.51
CA PRO A 191 4.78 3.58 -17.31
C PRO A 191 4.62 4.47 -16.07
N ILE A 192 3.93 3.96 -15.06
CA ILE A 192 3.75 4.62 -13.76
C ILE A 192 5.06 4.47 -12.98
N ASN A 193 5.62 5.59 -12.50
CA ASN A 193 6.78 5.57 -11.60
C ASN A 193 6.36 5.25 -10.14
N ASP A 194 7.32 4.92 -9.28
CA ASP A 194 7.03 4.46 -7.91
C ASP A 194 6.30 5.51 -7.07
N GLU A 195 6.65 6.80 -7.23
CA GLU A 195 6.00 7.89 -6.49
C GLU A 195 4.54 8.06 -6.93
N MET A 196 4.25 8.04 -8.23
CA MET A 196 2.87 8.04 -8.73
C MET A 196 2.10 6.81 -8.27
N ALA A 197 2.72 5.62 -8.30
CA ALA A 197 2.09 4.39 -7.81
C ALA A 197 1.73 4.50 -6.32
N HIS A 198 2.63 5.08 -5.51
CA HIS A 198 2.36 5.37 -4.10
C HIS A 198 1.19 6.34 -3.94
N GLN A 199 1.18 7.45 -4.69
CA GLN A 199 0.09 8.43 -4.61
C GLN A 199 -1.26 7.83 -5.03
N LEU A 200 -1.28 6.91 -5.99
CA LEU A 200 -2.48 6.16 -6.39
C LEU A 200 -2.93 5.17 -5.30
N TYR A 201 -1.99 4.49 -4.65
CA TYR A 201 -2.28 3.64 -3.49
C TYR A 201 -2.91 4.46 -2.35
N VAL A 202 -2.29 5.59 -1.97
CA VAL A 202 -2.80 6.49 -0.94
C VAL A 202 -4.21 6.95 -1.30
N LEU A 203 -4.42 7.40 -2.54
CA LEU A 203 -5.72 7.84 -3.02
C LEU A 203 -6.78 6.72 -2.92
N GLN A 204 -6.41 5.48 -3.28
CA GLN A 204 -7.29 4.32 -3.19
C GLN A 204 -7.68 4.01 -1.74
N VAL A 205 -6.71 3.98 -0.81
CA VAL A 205 -6.97 3.75 0.62
C VAL A 205 -7.90 4.82 1.19
N LEU A 206 -7.58 6.10 0.96
CA LEU A 206 -8.42 7.19 1.46
C LEU A 206 -9.85 7.12 0.90
N THR A 207 -9.99 6.71 -0.37
CA THR A 207 -11.31 6.54 -1.00
C THR A 207 -12.09 5.40 -0.39
N PHE A 208 -11.45 4.27 -0.09
CA PHE A 208 -12.09 3.19 0.64
C PHE A 208 -12.49 3.61 2.05
N ASN A 209 -11.71 4.44 2.73
CA ASN A 209 -12.04 4.92 4.08
C ASN A 209 -13.28 5.83 4.12
N LEU A 210 -13.74 6.37 2.99
CA LEU A 210 -15.05 7.01 2.91
C LEU A 210 -16.21 6.08 3.27
N LEU A 211 -16.01 4.77 3.08
CA LEU A 211 -16.99 3.75 3.40
C LEU A 211 -17.01 3.43 4.90
N GLU A 212 -15.95 3.77 5.65
CA GLU A 212 -15.81 3.43 7.07
C GLU A 212 -16.94 4.02 7.91
N ASP A 213 -17.34 5.28 7.65
CA ASP A 213 -18.44 5.90 8.40
C ASP A 213 -19.73 5.07 8.29
N ARG A 214 -20.08 4.65 7.07
CA ARG A 214 -21.26 3.81 6.83
C ARG A 214 -21.06 2.39 7.34
N MET A 215 -19.83 1.86 7.28
CA MET A 215 -19.45 0.56 7.82
C MET A 215 -19.64 0.48 9.35
N MET A 216 -19.36 1.59 10.04
CA MET A 216 -19.42 1.71 11.49
C MET A 216 -20.74 2.31 12.00
N THR A 217 -21.61 2.78 11.10
CA THR A 217 -22.95 3.25 11.44
C THR A 217 -23.89 2.06 11.64
N LYS A 218 -24.41 1.91 12.86
CA LYS A 218 -25.47 0.95 13.16
C LYS A 218 -26.81 1.44 12.61
N MET A 219 -27.62 0.51 12.10
CA MET A 219 -29.01 0.81 11.82
C MET A 219 -29.77 1.10 13.12
N ASP A 220 -30.64 2.11 13.13
CA ASP A 220 -31.63 2.27 14.19
C ASP A 220 -32.88 1.48 13.81
N PRO A 221 -33.20 0.38 14.52
CA PRO A 221 -34.35 -0.43 14.18
C PRO A 221 -35.66 0.30 14.39
N GLN A 222 -35.73 1.45 15.08
CA GLN A 222 -36.96 2.24 15.29
C GLN A 222 -37.13 3.37 14.26
N ASP A 223 -36.10 3.70 13.49
CA ASP A 223 -36.18 4.75 12.46
C ASP A 223 -36.99 4.25 11.26
N GLN A 224 -38.09 4.96 10.98
CA GLN A 224 -38.99 4.62 9.87
C GLN A 224 -38.29 4.77 8.52
N ALA A 225 -37.45 5.79 8.32
CA ALA A 225 -36.79 6.03 7.02
C ALA A 225 -35.82 4.89 6.68
N GLN A 226 -35.14 4.32 7.68
CA GLN A 226 -34.24 3.18 7.47
C GLN A 226 -35.02 1.89 7.21
N ARG A 227 -36.16 1.69 7.89
CA ARG A 227 -37.08 0.58 7.59
C ARG A 227 -37.65 0.66 6.17
N ASP A 228 -37.96 1.86 5.69
CA ASP A 228 -38.48 2.08 4.33
C ASP A 228 -37.49 1.60 3.25
N ILE A 229 -36.18 1.65 3.52
CA ILE A 229 -35.17 1.08 2.61
C ILE A 229 -35.28 -0.45 2.53
N ILE A 230 -35.49 -1.13 3.65
CA ILE A 230 -35.71 -2.59 3.67
C ILE A 230 -37.02 -2.95 2.97
N PHE A 231 -38.08 -2.16 3.17
CA PHE A 231 -39.33 -2.34 2.44
C PHE A 231 -39.15 -2.14 0.94
N GLU A 232 -38.35 -1.16 0.51
CA GLU A 232 -38.04 -0.94 -0.90
C GLU A 232 -37.29 -2.11 -1.52
N LEU A 233 -36.31 -2.69 -0.81
CA LEU A 233 -35.61 -3.91 -1.23
C LEU A 233 -36.58 -5.07 -1.47
N ARG A 234 -37.53 -5.26 -0.54
CA ARG A 234 -38.58 -6.26 -0.67
C ARG A 234 -39.50 -5.96 -1.86
N ARG A 235 -39.92 -4.71 -2.00
CA ARG A 235 -40.78 -4.25 -3.10
C ARG A 235 -40.14 -4.57 -4.45
N ILE A 236 -38.87 -4.20 -4.64
CA ILE A 236 -38.15 -4.47 -5.90
C ILE A 236 -38.07 -5.97 -6.19
N ALA A 237 -37.92 -6.82 -5.18
CA ALA A 237 -37.79 -8.27 -5.36
C ALA A 237 -39.12 -8.98 -5.70
N PHE A 238 -40.25 -8.53 -5.12
CA PHE A 238 -41.51 -9.30 -5.15
C PHE A 238 -42.67 -8.60 -5.87
N ASP A 239 -42.67 -7.27 -6.03
CA ASP A 239 -43.77 -6.54 -6.70
C ASP A 239 -43.68 -6.56 -8.23
N VAL A 240 -42.64 -7.19 -8.81
CA VAL A 240 -42.49 -7.20 -10.28
C VAL A 240 -43.50 -8.14 -10.93
N GLU A 241 -43.94 -9.22 -10.27
CA GLU A 241 -44.99 -10.13 -10.76
C GLU A 241 -45.65 -10.94 -9.60
N CYS A 242 -46.74 -10.46 -8.98
CA CYS A 242 -47.65 -11.37 -8.27
C CYS A 242 -49.06 -10.78 -8.05
N ASP A 243 -50.08 -11.49 -8.56
CA ASP A 243 -51.48 -11.32 -8.17
C ASP A 243 -51.64 -11.47 -6.65
N SER A 244 -52.61 -10.71 -6.11
CA SER A 244 -52.85 -10.33 -4.72
C SER A 244 -53.06 -11.42 -3.66
N ASN A 245 -52.60 -12.66 -3.85
CA ASN A 245 -52.96 -13.79 -2.97
C ASN A 245 -51.83 -14.69 -2.46
N ASN A 246 -50.56 -14.33 -2.63
CA ASN A 246 -49.47 -15.08 -2.00
C ASN A 246 -48.50 -14.16 -1.26
N SER A 247 -48.80 -13.89 0.01
CA SER A 247 -47.85 -13.28 0.94
C SER A 247 -46.75 -14.29 1.26
N GLY A 248 -45.74 -14.41 0.39
CA GLY A 248 -44.58 -15.27 0.62
C GLY A 248 -43.88 -14.87 1.92
N SER A 249 -43.70 -15.85 2.81
CA SER A 249 -43.03 -15.68 4.10
C SER A 249 -41.56 -15.28 3.92
N ILE A 250 -41.09 -14.38 4.79
CA ILE A 250 -39.71 -13.86 4.80
C ILE A 250 -38.79 -14.90 5.45
N GLU A 251 -38.32 -15.87 4.68
CA GLU A 251 -37.43 -16.94 5.19
C GLU A 251 -35.93 -16.59 5.05
N ASN A 252 -35.58 -15.44 4.44
CA ASN A 252 -34.20 -15.14 4.00
C ASN A 252 -33.33 -14.24 4.91
N TRP A 253 -33.75 -13.98 6.15
CA TRP A 253 -33.06 -13.10 7.11
C TRP A 253 -32.86 -13.80 8.46
N SER A 254 -31.78 -13.46 9.19
CA SER A 254 -31.46 -14.17 10.46
C SER A 254 -32.49 -13.87 11.56
N ASN A 255 -33.09 -12.67 11.54
CA ASN A 255 -34.22 -12.29 12.38
C ASN A 255 -35.49 -12.08 11.56
N HIS A 256 -36.35 -13.09 11.52
CA HIS A 256 -37.62 -13.10 10.78
C HIS A 256 -38.64 -12.05 11.26
N VAL A 257 -38.48 -11.52 12.49
CA VAL A 257 -39.42 -10.55 13.10
C VAL A 257 -39.00 -9.11 12.83
N ASN A 258 -37.68 -8.82 12.82
CA ASN A 258 -37.17 -7.49 12.52
C ASN A 258 -35.80 -7.57 11.81
N PRO A 259 -35.79 -7.59 10.46
CA PRO A 259 -34.57 -7.61 9.66
C PRO A 259 -33.59 -6.47 9.97
N ALA A 260 -34.09 -5.34 10.50
CA ALA A 260 -33.26 -4.19 10.87
C ALA A 260 -32.23 -4.49 11.97
N VAL A 261 -32.50 -5.50 12.81
CA VAL A 261 -31.58 -5.88 13.91
C VAL A 261 -30.26 -6.42 13.37
N ASP A 262 -30.27 -7.08 12.21
CA ASP A 262 -29.05 -7.67 11.63
C ASP A 262 -28.05 -6.58 11.20
N PHE A 263 -28.52 -5.37 10.84
CA PHE A 263 -27.69 -4.20 10.51
C PHE A 263 -27.25 -3.37 11.73
N THR A 264 -27.58 -3.80 12.95
CA THR A 264 -27.02 -3.21 14.18
C THR A 264 -25.61 -3.72 14.47
N GLN A 265 -25.20 -4.81 13.82
CA GLN A 265 -23.86 -5.38 13.93
C GLN A 265 -22.87 -4.57 13.08
N ILE A 266 -21.72 -4.22 13.68
CA ILE A 266 -20.62 -3.52 12.99
C ILE A 266 -19.32 -4.31 13.18
N PRO A 267 -18.49 -4.43 12.13
CA PRO A 267 -18.83 -4.19 10.72
C PRO A 267 -19.88 -5.20 10.19
N PRO A 268 -20.65 -4.87 9.14
CA PRO A 268 -20.57 -3.69 8.28
C PRO A 268 -21.70 -2.66 8.46
N GLY A 269 -22.59 -2.83 9.44
CA GLY A 269 -23.66 -1.87 9.73
C GLY A 269 -24.52 -1.49 8.52
N MET A 270 -24.75 -0.20 8.34
CA MET A 270 -25.54 0.36 7.25
C MET A 270 -24.92 0.20 5.85
N LEU A 271 -23.61 -0.05 5.74
CA LEU A 271 -22.95 -0.24 4.44
C LEU A 271 -23.49 -1.47 3.69
N ALA A 272 -23.82 -2.55 4.41
CA ALA A 272 -24.42 -3.72 3.77
C ALA A 272 -25.81 -3.41 3.18
N LEU A 273 -26.61 -2.59 3.88
CA LEU A 273 -27.91 -2.16 3.38
C LEU A 273 -27.76 -1.28 2.13
N ASP A 274 -26.79 -0.36 2.13
CA ASP A 274 -26.48 0.49 0.98
C ASP A 274 -26.05 -0.35 -0.25
N ASN A 275 -25.22 -1.37 -0.04
CA ASN A 275 -24.79 -2.32 -1.08
C ASN A 275 -25.96 -3.12 -1.66
N MET A 276 -26.84 -3.64 -0.80
CA MET A 276 -28.04 -4.37 -1.24
C MET A 276 -28.95 -3.46 -2.07
N LEU A 277 -29.17 -2.22 -1.60
CA LEU A 277 -30.00 -1.25 -2.32
C LEU A 277 -29.39 -0.85 -3.66
N TYR A 278 -28.07 -0.70 -3.71
CA TYR A 278 -27.36 -0.45 -4.94
C TYR A 278 -27.58 -1.58 -5.95
N PHE A 279 -27.38 -2.84 -5.52
CA PHE A 279 -27.57 -4.03 -6.35
C PHE A 279 -29.01 -4.13 -6.86
N ALA A 280 -30.00 -3.89 -6.00
CA ALA A 280 -31.42 -3.92 -6.36
C ALA A 280 -31.80 -2.85 -7.39
N ARG A 281 -31.20 -1.67 -7.35
CA ARG A 281 -31.53 -0.55 -8.26
C ARG A 281 -30.76 -0.58 -9.58
N HIS A 282 -29.51 -1.06 -9.58
CA HIS A 282 -28.63 -0.97 -10.75
C HIS A 282 -28.55 -2.29 -11.52
N HIS A 283 -28.73 -3.42 -10.83
CA HIS A 283 -28.69 -4.78 -11.41
C HIS A 283 -29.97 -5.55 -11.04
N GLN A 284 -31.12 -4.90 -11.25
CA GLN A 284 -32.43 -5.35 -10.78
C GLN A 284 -32.74 -6.80 -11.18
N ASP A 285 -32.53 -7.18 -12.44
CA ASP A 285 -32.79 -8.55 -12.93
C ASP A 285 -31.94 -9.60 -12.18
N ALA A 286 -30.66 -9.30 -11.95
CA ALA A 286 -29.78 -10.20 -11.23
C ALA A 286 -30.17 -10.29 -9.74
N TYR A 287 -30.55 -9.17 -9.13
CA TYR A 287 -31.05 -9.11 -7.76
C TYR A 287 -32.33 -9.92 -7.59
N ILE A 288 -33.36 -9.66 -8.39
CA ILE A 288 -34.64 -10.37 -8.37
C ILE A 288 -34.41 -11.87 -8.52
N ARG A 289 -33.61 -12.27 -9.52
CA ARG A 289 -33.29 -13.67 -9.75
C ARG A 289 -32.65 -14.32 -8.52
N ILE A 290 -31.64 -13.70 -7.89
CA ILE A 290 -30.99 -14.28 -6.70
C ILE A 290 -31.97 -14.37 -5.53
N VAL A 291 -32.79 -13.35 -5.30
CA VAL A 291 -33.75 -13.34 -4.19
C VAL A 291 -34.84 -14.38 -4.40
N LEU A 292 -35.46 -14.42 -5.59
CA LEU A 292 -36.55 -15.37 -5.89
C LEU A 292 -36.06 -16.82 -5.95
N GLU A 293 -34.90 -17.09 -6.56
CA GLU A 293 -34.33 -18.44 -6.64
C GLU A 293 -34.07 -19.04 -5.26
N ASN A 294 -33.77 -18.22 -4.25
CA ASN A 294 -33.49 -18.69 -2.89
C ASN A 294 -34.71 -18.56 -1.96
N SER A 295 -35.69 -17.68 -2.24
CA SER A 295 -36.92 -17.56 -1.43
C SER A 295 -37.99 -18.59 -1.78
N SER A 296 -37.96 -19.14 -3.00
CA SER A 296 -38.96 -20.12 -3.48
C SER A 296 -38.51 -21.57 -3.30
N ARG A 297 -37.32 -21.79 -2.72
CA ARG A 297 -36.77 -23.11 -2.47
C ARG A 297 -37.23 -23.61 -1.12
N GLU A 298 -37.97 -24.70 -1.10
CA GLU A 298 -38.35 -25.42 0.12
C GLU A 298 -37.27 -26.44 0.57
N ASP A 299 -36.11 -26.47 -0.11
CA ASP A 299 -35.01 -27.38 0.20
C ASP A 299 -33.99 -26.74 1.16
N LYS A 300 -33.15 -27.56 1.80
CA LYS A 300 -32.11 -27.09 2.73
C LYS A 300 -30.96 -26.31 2.07
N HIS A 301 -31.07 -26.02 0.77
CA HIS A 301 -30.02 -25.42 -0.05
C HIS A 301 -30.28 -23.95 -0.40
N GLU A 302 -31.27 -23.33 0.23
CA GLU A 302 -31.47 -21.87 0.15
C GLU A 302 -30.24 -21.11 0.67
N CYS A 303 -29.79 -20.12 -0.11
CA CYS A 303 -28.73 -19.21 0.30
C CYS A 303 -29.35 -18.00 1.01
N PRO A 304 -29.10 -17.77 2.31
CA PRO A 304 -29.74 -16.69 3.06
C PRO A 304 -29.21 -15.33 2.59
N PHE A 305 -29.96 -14.64 1.71
CA PHE A 305 -29.47 -13.46 1.01
C PHE A 305 -29.05 -12.32 1.97
N GLY A 306 -29.84 -12.02 3.00
CA GLY A 306 -29.53 -10.96 3.96
C GLY A 306 -28.24 -11.24 4.72
N ARG A 307 -28.15 -12.43 5.33
CA ARG A 307 -26.95 -12.88 6.06
C ARG A 307 -25.71 -12.93 5.16
N SER A 308 -25.86 -13.43 3.94
CA SER A 308 -24.77 -13.49 2.94
C SER A 308 -24.28 -12.11 2.55
N SER A 309 -25.19 -11.14 2.36
CA SER A 309 -24.85 -9.77 1.98
C SER A 309 -24.09 -9.03 3.08
N ILE A 310 -24.50 -9.22 4.34
CA ILE A 310 -23.82 -8.66 5.52
C ILE A 310 -22.41 -9.25 5.66
N GLU A 311 -22.30 -10.59 5.67
CA GLU A 311 -20.99 -11.24 5.83
C GLU A 311 -20.06 -10.96 4.65
N LEU A 312 -20.59 -10.92 3.43
CA LEU A 312 -19.81 -10.55 2.25
C LEU A 312 -19.31 -9.11 2.36
N THR A 313 -20.16 -8.15 2.71
CA THR A 313 -19.74 -6.75 2.85
C THR A 313 -18.61 -6.61 3.87
N LYS A 314 -18.73 -7.26 5.03
CA LYS A 314 -17.67 -7.30 6.04
C LYS A 314 -16.38 -7.89 5.48
N MET A 315 -16.45 -9.04 4.80
CA MET A 315 -15.29 -9.68 4.18
C MET A 315 -14.62 -8.79 3.14
N LEU A 316 -15.37 -8.08 2.31
CA LEU A 316 -14.80 -7.16 1.32
C LEU A 316 -14.09 -6.00 2.01
N CYS A 317 -14.66 -5.46 3.09
CA CYS A 317 -14.00 -4.44 3.90
C CYS A 317 -12.70 -4.94 4.52
N GLU A 318 -12.64 -6.18 5.01
CA GLU A 318 -11.41 -6.81 5.51
C GLU A 318 -10.35 -7.00 4.41
N ILE A 319 -10.75 -7.52 3.24
CA ILE A 319 -9.83 -7.74 2.11
C ILE A 319 -9.23 -6.42 1.63
N LEU A 320 -10.05 -5.36 1.59
CA LEU A 320 -9.65 -4.03 1.14
C LEU A 320 -9.08 -3.14 2.25
N LYS A 321 -8.99 -3.65 3.49
CA LYS A 321 -8.47 -2.92 4.66
C LYS A 321 -9.16 -1.56 4.87
N VAL A 322 -10.49 -1.51 4.72
CA VAL A 322 -11.30 -0.29 4.91
C VAL A 322 -11.15 0.23 6.34
N GLY A 323 -10.80 1.50 6.49
CA GLY A 323 -10.56 2.18 7.77
C GLY A 323 -9.09 2.21 8.20
N GLU A 324 -8.19 1.54 7.46
CA GLU A 324 -6.74 1.63 7.73
C GLU A 324 -6.14 2.88 7.09
N LEU A 325 -5.16 3.51 7.77
CA LEU A 325 -4.42 4.63 7.20
C LEU A 325 -3.43 4.15 6.14
N PRO A 326 -3.14 4.96 5.10
CA PRO A 326 -2.19 4.58 4.07
C PRO A 326 -0.76 4.45 4.62
N SER A 327 -0.05 3.42 4.17
CA SER A 327 1.36 3.14 4.48
C SER A 327 2.30 3.97 3.60
N GLU A 328 3.34 4.59 4.17
CA GLU A 328 4.26 5.52 3.47
C GLU A 328 5.09 4.88 2.34
N ASN A 329 5.27 3.55 2.36
CA ASN A 329 6.14 2.83 1.40
C ASN A 329 5.38 1.81 0.55
N CYS A 330 4.05 1.81 0.58
CA CYS A 330 3.27 0.89 -0.24
C CYS A 330 3.00 1.52 -1.61
N HIS A 331 3.21 0.73 -2.66
CA HIS A 331 2.99 1.11 -4.06
C HIS A 331 1.89 0.25 -4.72
N ASP A 332 1.27 -0.65 -3.94
CA ASP A 332 0.33 -1.65 -4.44
C ASP A 332 -1.10 -1.12 -4.45
N PHE A 333 -1.63 -0.83 -5.63
CA PHE A 333 -3.02 -0.47 -5.84
C PHE A 333 -3.72 -1.41 -6.83
N HIS A 334 -5.05 -1.42 -6.79
CA HIS A 334 -5.92 -2.19 -7.67
C HIS A 334 -6.54 -1.29 -8.76
N PRO A 335 -6.10 -1.38 -10.03
CA PRO A 335 -6.55 -0.45 -11.08
C PRO A 335 -8.05 -0.51 -11.37
N MET A 336 -8.68 -1.69 -11.22
CA MET A 336 -10.11 -1.86 -11.49
C MET A 336 -11.02 -0.91 -10.70
N PHE A 337 -10.64 -0.48 -9.49
CA PHE A 337 -11.47 0.41 -8.68
C PHE A 337 -11.49 1.85 -9.20
N PHE A 338 -10.59 2.21 -10.11
CA PHE A 338 -10.59 3.50 -10.79
C PHE A 338 -11.48 3.51 -12.04
N THR A 339 -12.04 2.36 -12.44
CA THR A 339 -12.82 2.24 -13.68
C THR A 339 -14.29 2.63 -13.55
N HIS A 340 -14.79 2.83 -12.33
CA HIS A 340 -16.19 3.14 -12.06
C HIS A 340 -16.34 3.99 -10.79
N ASP A 341 -17.28 4.93 -10.80
CA ASP A 341 -17.52 5.86 -9.67
C ASP A 341 -17.99 5.16 -8.39
N ARG A 342 -18.73 4.06 -8.56
CA ARG A 342 -19.26 3.19 -7.50
C ARG A 342 -18.62 1.82 -7.62
N SER A 343 -17.29 1.81 -7.74
CA SER A 343 -16.52 0.59 -8.02
C SER A 343 -16.59 -0.42 -6.88
N PHE A 344 -16.70 0.03 -5.63
CA PHE A 344 -16.92 -0.85 -4.49
C PHE A 344 -18.28 -1.55 -4.57
N GLU A 345 -19.34 -0.83 -4.91
CA GLU A 345 -20.68 -1.40 -5.03
C GLU A 345 -20.78 -2.35 -6.23
N GLU A 346 -20.17 -2.02 -7.36
CA GLU A 346 -20.06 -2.95 -8.50
C GLU A 346 -19.25 -4.21 -8.15
N PHE A 347 -18.15 -4.04 -7.40
CA PHE A 347 -17.36 -5.14 -6.88
C PHE A 347 -18.20 -6.04 -5.95
N PHE A 348 -19.03 -5.47 -5.07
CA PHE A 348 -20.00 -6.20 -4.27
C PHE A 348 -21.00 -6.98 -5.14
N CYS A 349 -21.57 -6.35 -6.18
CA CYS A 349 -22.52 -6.98 -7.10
C CYS A 349 -21.91 -8.20 -7.82
N ILE A 350 -20.62 -8.13 -8.20
CA ILE A 350 -19.90 -9.27 -8.78
C ILE A 350 -19.69 -10.36 -7.73
N CYS A 351 -19.28 -10.00 -6.52
CA CYS A 351 -18.98 -10.96 -5.45
C CYS A 351 -20.23 -11.66 -4.89
N ILE A 352 -21.40 -11.00 -4.83
CA ILE A 352 -22.64 -11.65 -4.37
C ILE A 352 -23.16 -12.66 -5.41
N GLN A 353 -22.97 -12.38 -6.70
CA GLN A 353 -23.24 -13.34 -7.77
C GLN A 353 -22.28 -14.53 -7.72
N LEU A 354 -20.99 -14.29 -7.46
CA LEU A 354 -20.01 -15.35 -7.22
C LEU A 354 -20.41 -16.20 -6.02
N LEU A 355 -20.78 -15.59 -4.90
CA LEU A 355 -21.20 -16.29 -3.68
C LEU A 355 -22.37 -17.23 -3.98
N ASN A 356 -23.42 -16.74 -4.64
CA ASN A 356 -24.58 -17.58 -5.00
C ASN A 356 -24.19 -18.71 -5.97
N LYS A 357 -23.25 -18.47 -6.89
CA LYS A 357 -22.70 -19.52 -7.77
C LYS A 357 -21.95 -20.58 -6.96
N THR A 358 -21.00 -20.18 -6.13
CA THR A 358 -20.17 -21.07 -5.31
C THR A 358 -21.03 -21.87 -4.32
N TRP A 359 -22.05 -21.24 -3.72
CA TRP A 359 -23.04 -21.91 -2.87
C TRP A 359 -23.71 -23.10 -3.58
N LYS A 360 -24.16 -22.88 -4.83
CA LYS A 360 -24.77 -23.92 -5.67
C LYS A 360 -23.77 -24.99 -6.10
N GLU A 361 -22.55 -24.61 -6.47
CA GLU A 361 -21.47 -25.55 -6.83
C GLU A 361 -21.11 -26.47 -5.67
N MET A 362 -21.13 -25.96 -4.44
CA MET A 362 -20.88 -26.73 -3.22
C MET A 362 -22.09 -27.55 -2.76
N ARG A 363 -23.29 -27.34 -3.34
CA ARG A 363 -24.56 -27.84 -2.82
C ARG A 363 -24.69 -27.58 -1.31
N ALA A 364 -24.32 -26.37 -0.91
CA ALA A 364 -24.19 -26.00 0.49
C ALA A 364 -25.55 -25.94 1.19
N THR A 365 -25.53 -26.11 2.50
CA THR A 365 -26.66 -25.85 3.40
C THR A 365 -26.30 -24.72 4.37
N SER A 366 -27.26 -24.26 5.18
CA SER A 366 -27.02 -23.20 6.18
C SER A 366 -25.87 -23.54 7.16
N GLU A 367 -25.57 -24.82 7.39
CA GLU A 367 -24.45 -25.27 8.24
C GLU A 367 -23.08 -25.06 7.58
N ASP A 368 -23.02 -25.10 6.24
CA ASP A 368 -21.80 -24.91 5.47
C ASP A 368 -21.49 -23.43 5.19
N PHE A 369 -22.35 -22.51 5.65
CA PHE A 369 -22.26 -21.09 5.36
C PHE A 369 -20.84 -20.52 5.54
N ASN A 370 -20.23 -20.77 6.70
CA ASN A 370 -18.87 -20.29 6.98
C ASN A 370 -17.83 -20.88 6.02
N LYS A 371 -17.97 -22.15 5.62
CA LYS A 371 -17.05 -22.79 4.66
C LYS A 371 -17.19 -22.17 3.27
N VAL A 372 -18.43 -21.91 2.82
CA VAL A 372 -18.68 -21.23 1.55
C VAL A 372 -18.05 -19.84 1.56
N MET A 373 -18.23 -19.08 2.64
CA MET A 373 -17.60 -17.76 2.79
C MET A 373 -16.07 -17.85 2.69
N GLN A 374 -15.43 -18.84 3.32
CA GLN A 374 -13.97 -19.02 3.20
C GLN A 374 -13.52 -19.34 1.76
N VAL A 375 -14.27 -20.18 1.03
CA VAL A 375 -13.98 -20.45 -0.39
C VAL A 375 -14.13 -19.17 -1.22
N VAL A 376 -15.20 -18.39 -0.99
CA VAL A 376 -15.42 -17.12 -1.68
C VAL A 376 -14.30 -16.11 -1.37
N LYS A 377 -13.87 -16.01 -0.11
CA LYS A 377 -12.71 -15.18 0.30
C LYS A 377 -11.46 -15.56 -0.48
N GLU A 378 -11.18 -16.86 -0.61
CA GLU A 378 -10.03 -17.36 -1.36
C GLU A 378 -10.15 -17.08 -2.87
N GLN A 379 -11.34 -17.28 -3.46
CA GLN A 379 -11.60 -16.97 -4.87
C GLN A 379 -11.33 -15.49 -5.17
N ILE A 380 -11.83 -14.59 -4.33
CA ILE A 380 -11.64 -13.13 -4.46
C ILE A 380 -10.17 -12.78 -4.28
N THR A 381 -9.52 -13.27 -3.22
CA THR A 381 -8.11 -12.96 -2.92
C THR A 381 -7.18 -13.43 -4.05
N ARG A 382 -7.34 -14.67 -4.53
CA ARG A 382 -6.56 -15.20 -5.67
C ARG A 382 -6.82 -14.43 -6.97
N ALA A 383 -8.03 -13.92 -7.18
CA ALA A 383 -8.34 -13.09 -8.34
C ALA A 383 -7.69 -11.69 -8.26
N LEU A 384 -7.63 -11.10 -7.06
CA LEU A 384 -7.02 -9.80 -6.81
C LEU A 384 -5.48 -9.81 -6.96
N THR A 385 -4.81 -10.95 -6.69
CA THR A 385 -3.36 -11.09 -6.83
C THR A 385 -2.84 -10.76 -8.24
N ILE A 386 -3.67 -10.94 -9.27
CA ILE A 386 -3.29 -10.68 -10.68
C ILE A 386 -3.46 -9.19 -11.04
N LYS A 387 -4.02 -8.37 -10.13
CA LYS A 387 -4.29 -6.94 -10.33
C LYS A 387 -5.05 -6.65 -11.64
N PRO A 388 -6.30 -7.13 -11.78
CA PRO A 388 -7.10 -6.92 -12.98
C PRO A 388 -7.29 -5.41 -13.27
N ASN A 389 -7.30 -5.06 -14.56
CA ASN A 389 -7.38 -3.66 -14.99
C ASN A 389 -8.82 -3.14 -15.10
N SER A 390 -9.82 -4.02 -15.00
CA SER A 390 -11.24 -3.66 -14.99
C SER A 390 -12.07 -4.66 -14.19
N LEU A 391 -13.26 -4.22 -13.78
CA LEU A 391 -14.24 -5.07 -13.11
C LEU A 391 -14.70 -6.25 -13.99
N ASP A 392 -14.76 -6.07 -15.31
CA ASP A 392 -15.07 -7.16 -16.25
C ASP A 392 -13.96 -8.21 -16.32
N GLN A 393 -12.69 -7.79 -16.31
CA GLN A 393 -11.56 -8.74 -16.24
C GLN A 393 -11.56 -9.51 -14.92
N PHE A 394 -11.86 -8.82 -13.82
CA PHE A 394 -12.03 -9.46 -12.52
C PHE A 394 -13.17 -10.51 -12.55
N LYS A 395 -14.34 -10.14 -13.10
CA LYS A 395 -15.48 -11.05 -13.28
C LYS A 395 -15.13 -12.26 -14.14
N SER A 396 -14.45 -12.06 -15.27
CA SER A 396 -13.98 -13.15 -16.14
C SER A 396 -12.99 -14.07 -15.43
N ARG A 397 -12.09 -13.52 -14.62
CA ARG A 397 -11.16 -14.32 -13.81
C ARG A 397 -11.89 -15.18 -12.78
N LEU A 398 -12.87 -14.61 -12.09
CA LEU A 398 -13.71 -15.36 -11.14
C LEU A 398 -14.52 -16.48 -11.79
N GLN A 399 -14.95 -16.31 -13.06
CA GLN A 399 -15.62 -17.38 -13.79
C GLN A 399 -14.73 -18.62 -13.95
N ASN A 400 -13.43 -18.43 -14.11
CA ASN A 400 -12.44 -19.51 -14.23
C ASN A 400 -12.04 -20.13 -12.88
N LEU A 401 -12.25 -19.41 -11.76
CA LEU A 401 -11.98 -19.89 -10.41
C LEU A 401 -13.22 -20.57 -9.79
N SER A 402 -13.74 -21.61 -10.45
CA SER A 402 -14.85 -22.42 -9.89
C SER A 402 -14.46 -23.12 -8.59
N TYR A 403 -15.44 -23.59 -7.82
CA TYR A 403 -15.19 -24.41 -6.62
C TYR A 403 -14.30 -25.62 -6.92
N THR A 404 -14.53 -26.29 -8.05
CA THR A 404 -13.71 -27.44 -8.46
C THR A 404 -12.25 -27.06 -8.73
N GLU A 405 -12.02 -25.87 -9.28
CA GLU A 405 -10.67 -25.38 -9.54
C GLU A 405 -9.96 -25.03 -8.23
N ILE A 406 -10.66 -24.38 -7.29
CA ILE A 406 -10.13 -24.13 -5.95
C ILE A 406 -9.76 -25.43 -5.24
N LEU A 407 -10.59 -26.48 -5.35
CA LEU A 407 -10.26 -27.78 -4.77
C LEU A 407 -9.02 -28.40 -5.41
N LYS A 408 -8.85 -28.31 -6.74
CA LYS A 408 -7.65 -28.80 -7.44
C LYS A 408 -6.41 -28.04 -7.00
N LEU A 409 -6.49 -26.72 -6.86
CA LEU A 409 -5.37 -25.90 -6.38
C LEU A 409 -5.00 -26.32 -4.95
N ARG A 410 -5.97 -26.42 -4.03
CA ARG A 410 -5.75 -26.90 -2.65
C ARG A 410 -5.21 -28.33 -2.61
N GLN A 411 -5.64 -29.21 -3.51
CA GLN A 411 -5.15 -30.59 -3.57
C GLN A 411 -3.70 -30.63 -4.10
N SER A 412 -3.39 -29.87 -5.14
CA SER A 412 -2.01 -29.70 -5.63
C SER A 412 -1.10 -29.15 -4.52
N GLU A 413 -1.55 -28.14 -3.79
CA GLU A 413 -0.84 -27.56 -2.65
C GLU A 413 -0.62 -28.58 -1.52
N ARG A 414 -1.62 -29.44 -1.21
CA ARG A 414 -1.53 -30.49 -0.19
C ARG A 414 -0.71 -31.71 -0.60
N MET A 415 -0.83 -32.22 -1.82
CA MET A 415 0.00 -33.34 -2.29
C MET A 415 1.47 -32.95 -2.30
N ASN A 416 1.77 -31.73 -2.72
CA ASN A 416 3.10 -31.15 -2.57
C ASN A 416 3.55 -30.94 -1.11
N GLN A 417 2.70 -31.15 -0.10
CA GLN A 417 3.05 -31.07 1.32
C GLN A 417 3.11 -32.46 1.97
N GLU A 418 2.15 -33.36 1.72
CA GLU A 418 2.07 -34.70 2.32
C GLU A 418 3.24 -35.61 1.94
N ASP A 419 3.70 -35.55 0.68
CA ASP A 419 4.89 -36.29 0.25
C ASP A 419 6.14 -35.91 1.06
N PHE A 420 6.19 -34.70 1.65
CA PHE A 420 7.33 -34.23 2.45
C PHE A 420 7.23 -34.53 3.95
N GLN A 421 6.20 -35.25 4.41
CA GLN A 421 5.97 -35.51 5.84
C GLN A 421 6.31 -36.95 6.28
N SER A 422 6.74 -37.84 5.39
CA SER A 422 7.15 -39.19 5.79
C SER A 422 8.44 -39.16 6.61
N ARG A 423 8.60 -40.08 7.57
CA ARG A 423 9.75 -40.10 8.49
C ARG A 423 11.12 -40.13 7.78
N PRO A 424 11.37 -40.98 6.76
CA PRO A 424 12.65 -40.96 6.04
C PRO A 424 12.92 -39.63 5.33
N ILE A 425 11.86 -38.98 4.84
CA ILE A 425 11.96 -37.66 4.20
C ILE A 425 12.26 -36.56 5.22
N LEU A 426 11.63 -36.60 6.40
CA LEU A 426 11.94 -35.67 7.49
C LEU A 426 13.39 -35.83 7.97
N GLU A 427 13.88 -37.06 8.15
CA GLU A 427 15.28 -37.33 8.53
C GLU A 427 16.27 -36.83 7.46
N LEU A 428 15.91 -36.95 6.17
CA LEU A 428 16.72 -36.39 5.08
C LEU A 428 16.66 -34.85 5.08
N ARG A 429 15.48 -34.27 5.30
CA ARG A 429 15.25 -32.82 5.38
C ARG A 429 16.10 -32.19 6.47
N GLU A 430 16.14 -32.79 7.66
CA GLU A 430 16.98 -32.33 8.79
C GLU A 430 18.48 -32.37 8.46
N LYS A 431 18.94 -33.37 7.70
CA LYS A 431 20.35 -33.49 7.28
C LYS A 431 20.76 -32.46 6.23
N ILE A 432 19.85 -32.11 5.33
CA ILE A 432 20.11 -31.16 4.23
C ILE A 432 19.93 -29.70 4.70
N GLN A 433 19.07 -29.45 5.68
CA GLN A 433 18.76 -28.11 6.17
C GLN A 433 19.99 -27.25 6.53
N PRO A 434 21.07 -27.75 7.17
CA PRO A 434 22.26 -26.96 7.44
C PRO A 434 23.01 -26.52 6.17
N GLU A 435 23.05 -27.37 5.14
CA GLU A 435 23.67 -27.07 3.84
C GLU A 435 22.91 -25.94 3.13
N ILE A 436 21.57 -26.03 3.10
CA ILE A 436 20.71 -24.99 2.53
C ILE A 436 20.83 -23.68 3.32
N MET A 437 20.92 -23.75 4.65
CA MET A 437 21.12 -22.56 5.48
C MET A 437 22.45 -21.86 5.17
N GLU A 438 23.52 -22.62 4.93
CA GLU A 438 24.82 -22.08 4.55
C GLU A 438 24.77 -21.44 3.15
N LEU A 439 24.03 -22.02 2.20
CA LEU A 439 23.75 -21.40 0.90
C LEU A 439 23.00 -20.06 1.03
N ILE A 440 21.94 -20.03 1.85
CA ILE A 440 21.20 -18.77 2.11
C ILE A 440 22.14 -17.75 2.74
N LYS A 441 22.95 -18.16 3.72
CA LYS A 441 23.94 -17.31 4.36
C LYS A 441 24.95 -16.73 3.36
N GLN A 442 25.50 -17.55 2.47
CA GLN A 442 26.40 -17.08 1.40
C GLN A 442 25.70 -16.07 0.49
N GLN A 443 24.45 -16.33 0.10
CA GLN A 443 23.66 -15.40 -0.69
C GLN A 443 23.45 -14.06 0.04
N ARG A 444 23.12 -14.08 1.34
CA ARG A 444 22.95 -12.85 2.13
C ARG A 444 24.25 -12.06 2.24
N LEU A 445 25.38 -12.73 2.46
CA LEU A 445 26.70 -12.09 2.49
C LEU A 445 27.06 -11.46 1.13
N ASN A 446 26.76 -12.16 0.03
CA ASN A 446 26.95 -11.62 -1.32
C ASN A 446 26.08 -10.37 -1.54
N ARG A 447 24.82 -10.38 -1.10
CA ARG A 447 23.93 -9.20 -1.16
C ARG A 447 24.46 -8.02 -0.34
N LEU A 448 25.02 -8.27 0.83
CA LEU A 448 25.70 -7.21 1.59
C LEU A 448 26.91 -6.67 0.83
N CYS A 449 27.69 -7.54 0.17
CA CYS A 449 28.86 -7.15 -0.62
C CYS A 449 28.53 -6.36 -1.89
N GLU A 450 27.44 -6.72 -2.58
CA GLU A 450 26.85 -5.92 -3.67
C GLU A 450 26.50 -4.53 -3.12
N GLY A 451 25.84 -4.50 -1.97
CA GLY A 451 25.36 -3.29 -1.32
C GLY A 451 23.99 -2.87 -1.80
N THR A 452 23.37 -1.96 -1.06
CA THR A 452 22.04 -1.45 -1.41
C THR A 452 21.96 0.04 -1.20
N CYS A 453 21.15 0.65 -2.05
CA CYS A 453 20.73 2.03 -1.94
C CYS A 453 19.53 2.12 -0.97
N PHE A 454 19.65 2.95 0.05
CA PHE A 454 18.63 3.20 1.05
C PHE A 454 18.10 4.62 0.91
N ARG A 455 16.79 4.79 1.07
CA ARG A 455 16.19 6.11 1.20
C ARG A 455 16.42 6.62 2.62
N LYS A 456 16.91 7.85 2.80
CA LYS A 456 17.02 8.44 4.14
C LYS A 456 15.62 8.61 4.73
N ILE A 457 15.45 8.14 5.97
CA ILE A 457 14.24 8.33 6.75
C ILE A 457 14.14 9.81 7.11
N SER A 458 13.33 10.55 6.36
CA SER A 458 13.01 11.95 6.60
C SER A 458 11.50 12.06 6.77
N SER A 459 11.03 12.68 7.85
CA SER A 459 9.58 12.95 8.03
C SER A 459 9.06 14.02 7.06
N ARG A 460 9.90 14.55 6.18
CA ARG A 460 9.62 15.67 5.28
C ARG A 460 10.14 15.37 3.90
N ARG A 461 9.39 15.82 2.88
CA ARG A 461 9.78 15.80 1.48
C ARG A 461 11.17 16.42 1.36
N ARG A 462 12.20 15.61 1.26
CA ARG A 462 13.40 16.01 0.52
C ARG A 462 13.37 15.23 -0.77
N GLN A 463 13.95 15.83 -1.81
CA GLN A 463 14.59 15.09 -2.91
C GLN A 463 15.14 13.79 -2.34
N ASP A 464 14.87 12.67 -3.01
CA ASP A 464 15.28 11.35 -2.57
C ASP A 464 16.79 11.31 -2.28
N LYS A 465 17.16 11.69 -1.05
CA LYS A 465 18.54 11.62 -0.58
C LYS A 465 18.73 10.16 -0.26
N PHE A 466 19.28 9.49 -1.25
CA PHE A 466 19.71 8.13 -1.13
C PHE A 466 21.02 8.10 -0.34
N TRP A 467 21.27 7.00 0.33
CA TRP A 467 22.59 6.68 0.82
C TRP A 467 22.85 5.22 0.52
N TYR A 468 24.09 4.90 0.20
CA TYR A 468 24.48 3.56 -0.18
C TYR A 468 25.27 2.94 0.96
N CYS A 469 25.03 1.66 1.22
CA CYS A 469 25.85 0.88 2.14
C CYS A 469 26.21 -0.45 1.48
N ARG A 470 27.48 -0.86 1.60
CA ARG A 470 27.98 -2.15 1.14
C ARG A 470 29.02 -2.72 2.07
N LEU A 471 29.12 -4.03 2.11
CA LEU A 471 30.16 -4.76 2.82
C LEU A 471 31.40 -4.93 1.93
N SER A 472 32.58 -4.77 2.52
CA SER A 472 33.84 -5.11 1.88
C SER A 472 33.90 -6.62 1.55
N PRO A 473 34.50 -7.06 0.44
CA PRO A 473 34.57 -8.49 0.07
C PRO A 473 35.22 -9.42 1.10
N ASN A 474 36.01 -8.87 2.03
CA ASN A 474 36.61 -9.63 3.13
C ASN A 474 35.70 -9.78 4.36
N HIS A 475 34.48 -9.23 4.29
CA HIS A 475 33.45 -9.20 5.35
C HIS A 475 33.86 -8.47 6.65
N LYS A 476 34.80 -7.52 6.58
CA LYS A 476 35.33 -6.83 7.78
C LYS A 476 34.91 -5.37 7.93
N VAL A 477 34.50 -4.69 6.87
CA VAL A 477 34.18 -3.25 6.90
C VAL A 477 32.90 -2.98 6.10
N LEU A 478 31.97 -2.25 6.68
CA LEU A 478 30.84 -1.63 5.99
C LEU A 478 31.27 -0.26 5.46
N HIS A 479 31.17 -0.06 4.16
CA HIS A 479 31.40 1.21 3.49
C HIS A 479 30.05 1.86 3.22
N TYR A 480 29.88 3.12 3.59
CA TYR A 480 28.64 3.83 3.33
C TYR A 480 28.86 5.31 3.01
N GLY A 481 27.83 5.95 2.43
CA GLY A 481 27.87 7.36 2.08
C GLY A 481 26.61 7.82 1.37
N ASP A 482 26.43 9.14 1.30
CA ASP A 482 25.29 9.78 0.66
C ASP A 482 25.40 9.76 -0.87
N LEU A 483 24.26 9.62 -1.55
CA LEU A 483 24.12 9.69 -3.00
C LEU A 483 23.11 10.78 -3.38
N GLU A 484 23.42 11.57 -4.41
CA GLU A 484 22.51 12.60 -4.94
C GLU A 484 21.45 12.04 -5.91
N GLU A 485 21.72 10.91 -6.57
CA GLU A 485 20.80 10.22 -7.48
C GLU A 485 20.85 8.70 -7.27
N SER A 486 19.79 7.98 -7.68
CA SER A 486 19.79 6.52 -7.66
C SER A 486 20.81 5.96 -8.67
N PRO A 487 21.81 5.19 -8.23
CA PRO A 487 22.88 4.75 -9.11
C PRO A 487 22.37 3.68 -10.08
N GLN A 488 22.66 3.85 -11.37
CA GLN A 488 22.45 2.83 -12.41
C GLN A 488 23.63 1.84 -12.39
N GLY A 489 23.80 1.09 -11.30
CA GLY A 489 24.84 0.07 -11.17
C GLY A 489 25.51 0.01 -9.78
N GLU A 490 26.55 -0.82 -9.66
CA GLU A 490 27.31 -0.97 -8.42
C GLU A 490 28.16 0.27 -8.13
N VAL A 491 28.04 0.80 -6.92
CA VAL A 491 28.87 1.92 -6.44
C VAL A 491 30.21 1.37 -5.91
N PRO A 492 31.37 1.81 -6.45
CA PRO A 492 32.67 1.37 -5.96
C PRO A 492 32.88 1.67 -4.47
N HIS A 493 33.58 0.80 -3.74
CA HIS A 493 33.83 1.03 -2.31
C HIS A 493 34.71 2.27 -2.02
N ASP A 494 35.48 2.74 -3.02
CA ASP A 494 36.38 3.89 -2.88
C ASP A 494 35.66 5.25 -2.98
N SER A 495 34.43 5.29 -3.52
CA SER A 495 33.62 6.51 -3.58
C SER A 495 32.79 6.76 -2.32
N LEU A 496 32.73 5.78 -1.41
CA LEU A 496 31.99 5.86 -0.15
C LEU A 496 32.91 6.43 0.93
N GLN A 497 32.48 7.54 1.54
CA GLN A 497 33.33 8.36 2.40
C GLN A 497 33.50 7.77 3.81
N ASP A 498 32.47 7.09 4.31
CA ASP A 498 32.41 6.57 5.67
C ASP A 498 32.65 5.06 5.74
N LYS A 499 33.26 4.63 6.85
CA LYS A 499 33.67 3.24 7.08
C LYS A 499 33.35 2.83 8.51
N LEU A 500 32.66 1.71 8.65
CA LEU A 500 32.36 1.07 9.93
C LEU A 500 32.97 -0.34 9.97
N PRO A 501 33.99 -0.60 10.81
CA PRO A 501 34.49 -1.95 11.03
C PRO A 501 33.39 -2.84 11.62
N VAL A 502 33.21 -4.03 11.05
CA VAL A 502 32.20 -5.01 11.50
C VAL A 502 32.45 -5.46 12.93
N ALA A 503 33.72 -5.49 13.37
CA ALA A 503 34.11 -5.84 14.73
C ALA A 503 33.58 -4.83 15.78
N ASP A 504 33.28 -3.60 15.38
CA ASP A 504 32.80 -2.54 16.28
C ASP A 504 31.27 -2.58 16.42
N ILE A 505 30.57 -3.39 15.61
CA ILE A 505 29.11 -3.55 15.71
C ILE A 505 28.76 -4.30 17.01
N LYS A 506 28.04 -3.64 17.91
CA LYS A 506 27.56 -4.22 19.17
C LYS A 506 26.27 -4.99 18.99
N ALA A 507 25.31 -4.40 18.27
CA ALA A 507 23.99 -4.97 18.10
C ALA A 507 23.30 -4.46 16.84
N VAL A 508 22.36 -5.28 16.34
CA VAL A 508 21.37 -4.88 15.35
C VAL A 508 20.03 -4.95 16.07
N VAL A 509 19.34 -3.82 16.16
CA VAL A 509 18.00 -3.71 16.77
C VAL A 509 16.96 -3.50 15.69
N THR A 510 15.74 -3.98 15.89
CA THR A 510 14.66 -3.89 14.91
C THR A 510 13.42 -3.23 15.51
N GLY A 511 12.62 -2.60 14.66
CA GLY A 511 11.36 -1.95 15.00
C GLY A 511 11.44 -0.96 16.15
N LYS A 512 10.67 -1.23 17.22
CA LYS A 512 10.48 -0.28 18.33
C LYS A 512 11.75 0.00 19.13
N ASP A 513 12.74 -0.89 19.03
CA ASP A 513 14.01 -0.75 19.73
C ASP A 513 14.99 0.15 18.97
N CYS A 514 14.69 0.47 17.71
CA CYS A 514 15.42 1.44 16.91
C CYS A 514 15.32 2.85 17.51
N PRO A 515 16.45 3.56 17.70
CA PRO A 515 16.44 4.92 18.27
C PRO A 515 15.52 5.90 17.54
N HIS A 516 15.46 5.81 16.20
CA HIS A 516 14.63 6.66 15.35
C HIS A 516 13.13 6.34 15.40
N MET A 517 12.72 5.24 16.04
CA MET A 517 11.32 4.82 16.17
C MET A 517 10.73 5.11 17.57
N LYS A 518 11.53 5.68 18.50
CA LYS A 518 11.11 5.94 19.88
C LYS A 518 10.32 7.25 20.07
N GLU A 519 10.16 8.08 19.03
CA GLU A 519 9.38 9.32 19.14
C GLU A 519 7.87 9.05 19.26
N LYS A 520 7.24 9.73 20.24
CA LYS A 520 5.87 9.46 20.73
C LYS A 520 4.73 9.65 19.71
N GLY A 521 5.01 10.09 18.48
CA GLY A 521 4.02 10.27 17.40
C GLY A 521 4.00 9.15 16.35
N ALA A 522 5.13 8.50 16.06
CA ALA A 522 5.28 7.53 14.96
C ALA A 522 4.66 6.15 15.26
N LEU A 523 4.55 5.80 16.54
CA LEU A 523 4.07 4.49 17.03
C LEU A 523 2.59 4.21 16.74
N LYS A 524 1.77 5.23 16.44
CA LYS A 524 0.35 5.04 16.07
C LYS A 524 0.10 5.00 14.56
N GLN A 525 1.02 5.52 13.74
CA GLN A 525 0.79 5.73 12.31
C GLN A 525 1.43 4.66 11.42
N ASN A 526 2.47 3.95 11.87
CA ASN A 526 3.38 3.25 10.96
C ASN A 526 3.80 1.83 11.44
N LYS A 527 2.84 0.92 11.65
CA LYS A 527 3.13 -0.46 12.10
C LYS A 527 3.98 -1.26 11.09
N GLU A 528 3.77 -1.07 9.79
CA GLU A 528 4.51 -1.79 8.73
C GLU A 528 5.97 -1.30 8.57
N LEU A 529 6.22 0.00 8.69
CA LEU A 529 7.59 0.55 8.72
C LEU A 529 8.36 0.08 9.96
N LEU A 530 7.68 -0.06 11.09
CA LEU A 530 8.23 -0.65 12.31
C LEU A 530 8.71 -2.10 12.08
N GLU A 531 8.07 -2.86 11.20
CA GLU A 531 8.51 -4.23 10.88
C GLU A 531 9.72 -4.27 9.95
N LEU A 532 9.93 -3.23 9.13
CA LEU A 532 11.04 -3.13 8.17
C LEU A 532 12.25 -2.34 8.70
N ALA A 533 12.08 -1.56 9.76
CA ALA A 533 13.11 -0.70 10.32
C ALA A 533 14.10 -1.48 11.19
N PHE A 534 15.39 -1.20 11.00
CA PHE A 534 16.45 -1.70 11.87
C PHE A 534 17.57 -0.67 12.04
N SER A 535 18.31 -0.77 13.14
CA SER A 535 19.47 0.07 13.41
C SER A 535 20.68 -0.76 13.81
N VAL A 536 21.85 -0.40 13.27
CA VAL A 536 23.15 -0.97 13.64
C VAL A 536 23.79 -0.07 14.68
N LEU A 537 24.01 -0.59 15.89
CA LEU A 537 24.62 0.11 17.02
C LEU A 537 26.09 -0.27 17.10
N TYR A 538 27.01 0.71 17.09
CA TYR A 538 28.46 0.44 17.10
C TYR A 538 29.24 1.25 18.15
N GLU A 539 28.84 2.48 18.49
CA GLU A 539 29.38 3.22 19.65
C GLU A 539 28.32 3.48 20.73
N SER A 540 28.66 4.19 21.80
CA SER A 540 27.77 4.41 22.96
C SER A 540 26.52 5.24 22.60
N ASP A 541 26.60 6.09 21.56
CA ASP A 541 25.50 6.92 21.05
C ASP A 541 25.41 6.97 19.51
N GLU A 542 26.25 6.22 18.77
CA GLU A 542 26.23 6.21 17.30
C GLU A 542 25.50 4.99 16.74
N TYR A 543 24.67 5.25 15.74
CA TYR A 543 23.85 4.24 15.08
C TYR A 543 23.61 4.56 13.61
N LEU A 544 23.53 3.53 12.78
CA LEU A 544 23.07 3.62 11.39
C LEU A 544 21.64 3.11 11.30
N ASN A 545 20.74 3.89 10.68
CA ASN A 545 19.32 3.56 10.54
C ASN A 545 19.00 3.07 9.14
N PHE A 546 18.24 1.99 9.07
CA PHE A 546 17.90 1.32 7.82
C PHE A 546 16.42 0.95 7.78
N ILE A 547 15.87 0.82 6.57
CA ILE A 547 14.54 0.26 6.31
C ILE A 547 14.72 -0.82 5.24
N TYR A 548 14.98 -2.06 5.65
CA TYR A 548 15.03 -3.21 4.73
C TYR A 548 15.18 -4.54 5.48
N CYS A 549 14.31 -5.50 5.20
CA CYS A 549 14.29 -6.80 5.86
C CYS A 549 15.55 -7.66 5.61
N VAL A 550 16.08 -7.72 4.36
CA VAL A 550 17.12 -8.69 3.96
C VAL A 550 18.47 -8.41 4.62
N TRP A 551 18.76 -7.15 4.94
CA TRP A 551 20.02 -6.77 5.59
C TRP A 551 20.13 -7.30 7.01
N THR A 552 19.01 -7.43 7.72
CA THR A 552 19.01 -7.95 9.10
C THR A 552 19.58 -9.37 9.18
N ASP A 553 19.19 -10.24 8.25
CA ASP A 553 19.70 -11.62 8.19
C ASP A 553 21.17 -11.66 7.79
N GLY A 554 21.58 -10.87 6.80
CA GLY A 554 23.00 -10.79 6.42
C GLY A 554 23.88 -10.31 7.57
N LEU A 555 23.44 -9.29 8.31
CA LEU A 555 24.15 -8.78 9.49
C LEU A 555 24.14 -9.79 10.64
N ASN A 556 23.02 -10.47 10.88
CA ASN A 556 22.97 -11.57 11.86
C ASN A 556 23.95 -12.67 11.48
N ALA A 557 24.00 -13.08 10.22
CA ALA A 557 24.94 -14.08 9.74
C ALA A 557 26.41 -13.65 9.88
N LEU A 558 26.72 -12.37 9.65
CA LEU A 558 28.04 -11.80 9.91
C LEU A 558 28.44 -11.85 11.39
N LEU A 559 27.48 -11.56 12.27
CA LEU A 559 27.66 -11.56 13.72
C LEU A 559 27.56 -12.96 14.35
N GLY A 560 27.39 -14.01 13.54
CA GLY A 560 27.21 -15.40 14.02
C GLY A 560 25.90 -15.64 14.76
N LYS A 561 24.87 -14.83 14.50
CA LYS A 561 23.51 -14.97 15.02
C LYS A 561 22.60 -15.69 14.02
N GLU A 562 21.50 -16.25 14.50
CA GLU A 562 20.49 -16.89 13.65
C GLU A 562 19.78 -15.87 12.76
N MET A 563 19.49 -16.28 11.52
CA MET A 563 18.70 -15.52 10.55
C MET A 563 17.21 -15.83 10.76
N THR A 564 16.40 -14.83 11.13
CA THR A 564 15.04 -15.04 11.65
C THR A 564 13.93 -14.47 10.77
N SER A 565 14.27 -13.76 9.70
CA SER A 565 13.26 -13.11 8.85
C SER A 565 12.34 -14.10 8.13
N GLU A 566 11.16 -13.63 7.73
CA GLU A 566 10.23 -14.40 6.90
C GLU A 566 10.84 -14.76 5.53
N PHE A 567 11.72 -13.91 4.98
CA PHE A 567 12.42 -14.18 3.72
C PHE A 567 13.35 -15.38 3.84
N THR A 568 14.09 -15.50 4.96
CA THR A 568 14.94 -16.67 5.19
C THR A 568 14.13 -17.94 5.38
N ARG A 569 12.97 -17.87 6.05
CA ARG A 569 12.06 -19.03 6.14
C ARG A 569 11.50 -19.44 4.77
N SER A 570 11.08 -18.46 3.97
CA SER A 570 10.57 -18.69 2.62
C SER A 570 11.63 -19.28 1.67
N ASP A 571 12.85 -18.72 1.70
CA ASP A 571 13.99 -19.23 0.92
C ASP A 571 14.36 -20.65 1.37
N MET A 572 14.40 -20.87 2.70
CA MET A 572 14.65 -22.19 3.27
C MET A 572 13.61 -23.20 2.77
N ASP A 573 12.32 -22.90 2.88
CA ASP A 573 11.28 -23.80 2.41
C ASP A 573 11.37 -24.05 0.91
N THR A 574 11.61 -23.01 0.11
CA THR A 574 11.70 -23.12 -1.35
C THR A 574 12.89 -23.98 -1.77
N LEU A 575 14.10 -23.66 -1.31
CA LEU A 575 15.33 -24.37 -1.67
C LEU A 575 15.33 -25.79 -1.13
N LEU A 576 14.89 -25.99 0.11
CA LEU A 576 14.79 -27.30 0.72
C LEU A 576 13.77 -28.16 -0.01
N ASN A 577 12.60 -27.62 -0.39
CA ASN A 577 11.62 -28.36 -1.18
C ASN A 577 12.17 -28.73 -2.57
N MET A 578 12.89 -27.83 -3.24
CA MET A 578 13.52 -28.13 -4.53
C MET A 578 14.61 -29.20 -4.42
N GLU A 579 15.52 -29.08 -3.45
CA GLU A 579 16.59 -30.05 -3.22
C GLU A 579 16.02 -31.42 -2.83
N MET A 580 14.99 -31.44 -1.98
CA MET A 580 14.27 -32.66 -1.65
C MET A 580 13.64 -33.30 -2.89
N LYS A 581 13.02 -32.52 -3.78
CA LYS A 581 12.50 -33.06 -5.06
C LYS A 581 13.63 -33.69 -5.88
N LEU A 582 14.77 -33.03 -6.02
CA LEU A 582 15.93 -33.55 -6.75
C LEU A 582 16.43 -34.88 -6.17
N ARG A 583 16.58 -34.98 -4.85
CA ARG A 583 17.03 -36.21 -4.16
C ARG A 583 16.01 -37.35 -4.26
N LEU A 584 14.74 -37.03 -4.45
CA LEU A 584 13.65 -38.00 -4.58
C LEU A 584 13.30 -38.34 -6.03
N LEU A 585 13.95 -37.72 -7.04
CA LEU A 585 13.73 -38.02 -8.45
C LEU A 585 13.97 -39.50 -8.77
N ASP A 586 15.04 -40.08 -8.24
CA ASP A 586 15.38 -41.49 -8.45
C ASP A 586 14.37 -42.46 -7.79
N LEU A 587 13.50 -41.94 -6.91
CA LEU A 587 12.45 -42.67 -6.22
C LEU A 587 11.05 -42.30 -6.74
N GLU A 588 10.94 -41.60 -7.86
CA GLU A 588 9.66 -41.21 -8.44
C GLU A 588 8.82 -42.46 -8.78
N ASN A 589 7.59 -42.51 -8.26
CA ASN A 589 6.69 -43.68 -8.32
C ASN A 589 7.12 -44.93 -7.52
N ILE A 590 8.16 -44.83 -6.69
CA ILE A 590 8.55 -45.90 -5.76
C ILE A 590 7.93 -45.60 -4.39
N GLN A 591 7.23 -46.59 -3.82
CA GLN A 591 6.64 -46.43 -2.49
C GLN A 591 7.74 -46.34 -1.43
N ILE A 592 7.82 -45.20 -0.75
CA ILE A 592 8.78 -44.97 0.34
C ILE A 592 8.27 -45.71 1.58
N PRO A 593 9.04 -46.67 2.14
CA PRO A 593 8.61 -47.43 3.30
C PRO A 593 8.65 -46.55 4.56
N GLU A 594 7.59 -46.61 5.39
CA GLU A 594 7.54 -45.89 6.67
C GLU A 594 8.61 -46.38 7.67
N VAL A 595 8.99 -47.66 7.56
CA VAL A 595 10.02 -48.29 8.38
C VAL A 595 11.18 -48.71 7.47
N PRO A 596 12.42 -48.26 7.74
CA PRO A 596 13.59 -48.70 6.98
C PRO A 596 13.70 -50.22 6.96
N PRO A 597 13.83 -50.86 5.79
CA PRO A 597 14.06 -52.31 5.71
C PRO A 597 15.29 -52.70 6.53
N PRO A 598 15.26 -53.86 7.23
CA PRO A 598 16.39 -54.28 8.05
C PRO A 598 17.63 -54.52 7.18
N ILE A 599 18.76 -53.93 7.59
CA ILE A 599 20.04 -54.19 6.95
C ILE A 599 20.41 -55.66 7.26
N PRO A 600 20.63 -56.51 6.24
CA PRO A 600 21.03 -57.90 6.46
C PRO A 600 22.39 -57.97 7.18
N LYS A 601 22.67 -59.10 7.83
CA LYS A 601 24.01 -59.31 8.43
C LYS A 601 25.08 -59.18 7.36
N GLU A 602 26.23 -58.65 7.75
CA GLU A 602 27.40 -58.61 6.89
C GLU A 602 27.72 -60.02 6.33
N PRO A 603 28.15 -60.11 5.07
CA PRO A 603 28.60 -61.38 4.51
C PRO A 603 29.70 -62.00 5.38
N SER A 604 29.75 -63.33 5.44
CA SER A 604 30.74 -64.06 6.25
C SER A 604 32.18 -63.94 5.76
N ASN A 605 32.40 -63.38 4.57
CA ASN A 605 33.70 -63.11 3.98
C ASN A 605 33.62 -61.84 3.12
N TYR A 606 34.80 -61.32 2.74
CA TYR A 606 34.93 -60.18 1.84
C TYR A 606 35.46 -60.63 0.46
N ASP A 607 35.12 -61.86 0.05
CA ASP A 607 35.45 -62.38 -1.28
C ASP A 607 34.44 -61.81 -2.28
N PHE A 608 34.66 -60.56 -2.69
CA PHE A 608 33.73 -59.85 -3.56
C PHE A 608 33.59 -60.56 -4.91
N VAL A 609 32.34 -60.64 -5.40
CA VAL A 609 32.01 -61.30 -6.68
C VAL A 609 32.58 -60.52 -7.88
N TYR A 610 32.81 -59.22 -7.71
CA TYR A 610 33.34 -58.33 -8.72
C TYR A 610 34.50 -57.53 -8.14
N ASP A 611 35.54 -57.34 -8.93
CA ASP A 611 36.58 -56.36 -8.62
C ASP A 611 36.01 -54.95 -8.81
N CYS A 612 36.16 -54.09 -7.81
CA CYS A 612 35.84 -52.66 -7.93
C CYS A 612 37.08 -51.90 -8.43
N ASN A 613 36.87 -50.97 -9.38
CA ASN A 613 37.90 -50.03 -9.86
C ASN A 613 38.01 -48.81 -8.96
#